data_AF-A0AAW4QGZ4-F1
#
_entry.id   AF-A0AAW4QGZ4-F1
#
_cell.length_a   1.000
_cell.length_b   1.000
_cell.length_c   1.000
_cell.angle_alpha   90.00
_cell.angle_beta   90.00
_cell.angle_gamma   90.00
#
_symmetry.space_group_name_H-M   'P 1'
#
loop_
_entity.id
_entity.type
_entity.pdbx_description
1 polymer ?
#
loop_
_entity_poly.entity_id
_entity_poly.type
_entity_poly.pdbx_seq_one_letter_code
_entity_poly.pdbx_strand_id
1 'polypeptide(L)'
;MDELITKVEQWAKDKGLDQADPKAQFLKVAEEFGEIASAMSRSNDELFKDSVGDVIVTLIILSMQKGTNIQECLEMAYNEIKGRTGKMVDGVFVKSSDLE
;
A
#
# COMPACT_ATOMS: atom_id res chain seq x y z
N MET A 1 10.74 7.09 7.72
CA MET A 1 9.50 6.77 6.98
C MET A 1 8.70 8.04 6.81
N ASP A 2 8.41 8.74 7.90
CA ASP A 2 7.63 9.98 7.93
C ASP A 2 8.19 11.06 6.98
N GLU A 3 9.52 11.23 6.93
CA GLU A 3 10.15 12.18 5.99
C GLU A 3 9.92 11.83 4.51
N LEU A 4 9.88 10.53 4.16
CA LEU A 4 9.63 10.10 2.78
C LEU A 4 8.16 10.28 2.40
N ILE A 5 7.23 9.98 3.32
CA ILE A 5 5.80 10.22 3.13
C ILE A 5 5.56 11.70 2.81
N THR A 6 6.12 12.61 3.62
CA THR A 6 6.00 14.05 3.40
C THR A 6 6.59 14.48 2.05
N LYS A 7 7.72 13.90 1.62
CA LYS A 7 8.30 14.19 0.30
C LYS A 7 7.40 13.73 -0.85
N VAL A 8 6.76 12.58 -0.74
CA VAL A 8 5.81 12.07 -1.74
C VAL A 8 4.56 12.95 -1.80
N GLU A 9 4.01 13.34 -0.65
CA GLU A 9 2.87 14.26 -0.57
C GLU A 9 3.19 15.63 -1.19
N GLN A 10 4.38 16.18 -0.88
CA GLN A 10 4.82 17.44 -1.47
C GLN A 10 5.00 17.31 -2.98
N TRP A 11 5.65 16.24 -3.46
CA TRP A 11 5.79 15.97 -4.89
C TRP A 11 4.41 15.87 -5.58
N ALA A 12 3.44 15.21 -4.94
CA ALA A 12 2.10 15.09 -5.47
C ALA A 12 1.37 16.45 -5.56
N LYS A 13 1.53 17.32 -4.55
CA LYS A 13 1.04 18.70 -4.59
C LYS A 13 1.70 19.52 -5.70
N ASP A 14 3.01 19.38 -5.87
CA ASP A 14 3.77 20.08 -6.92
C ASP A 14 3.31 19.66 -8.33
N LYS A 15 2.73 18.47 -8.47
CA LYS A 15 2.14 17.94 -9.71
C LYS A 15 0.64 18.17 -9.84
N GLY A 16 -0.02 18.78 -8.84
CA GLY A 16 -1.47 18.96 -8.79
C GLY A 16 -2.26 17.65 -8.66
N LEU A 17 -1.61 16.57 -8.24
CA LEU A 17 -2.26 15.28 -8.01
C LEU A 17 -3.14 15.33 -6.76
N ASP A 18 -2.85 16.18 -5.79
CA ASP A 18 -3.67 16.39 -4.60
C ASP A 18 -5.10 16.88 -4.92
N GLN A 19 -5.27 17.56 -6.05
CA GLN A 19 -6.56 18.05 -6.55
C GLN A 19 -7.19 17.18 -7.65
N ALA A 20 -6.51 16.10 -8.08
CA ALA A 20 -6.98 15.21 -9.14
C ALA A 20 -8.11 14.28 -8.65
N ASP A 21 -8.82 13.62 -9.58
CA ASP A 21 -9.88 12.66 -9.24
C ASP A 21 -9.28 11.43 -8.50
N PRO A 22 -9.70 11.16 -7.24
CA PRO A 22 -9.22 10.00 -6.50
C PRO A 22 -9.53 8.66 -7.19
N LYS A 23 -10.55 8.60 -8.06
CA LYS A 23 -10.85 7.39 -8.83
C LYS A 23 -9.76 7.09 -9.85
N ALA A 24 -9.20 8.12 -10.50
CA ALA A 24 -8.08 7.94 -11.42
C ALA A 24 -6.83 7.48 -10.67
N GLN A 25 -6.59 8.03 -9.48
CA GLN A 25 -5.48 7.58 -8.64
C GLN A 25 -5.65 6.14 -8.15
N PHE A 26 -6.87 5.71 -7.82
CA PHE A 26 -7.16 4.31 -7.49
C PHE A 26 -6.85 3.36 -8.65
N LEU A 27 -7.13 3.77 -9.90
CA LEU A 27 -6.73 2.98 -11.08
C LEU A 27 -5.21 2.85 -11.18
N LYS A 28 -4.44 3.89 -10.81
CA LYS A 28 -2.98 3.76 -10.71
C LYS A 28 -2.55 2.78 -9.64
N VAL A 29 -3.15 2.80 -8.44
CA VAL A 29 -2.86 1.78 -7.41
C VAL A 29 -3.07 0.37 -7.95
N ALA A 30 -4.16 0.14 -8.69
CA ALA A 30 -4.44 -1.16 -9.29
C ALA A 30 -3.41 -1.57 -10.36
N GLU A 31 -2.93 -0.61 -11.15
CA GLU A 31 -1.87 -0.82 -12.13
C GLU A 31 -0.55 -1.21 -11.45
N GLU A 32 -0.08 -0.45 -10.45
CA GLU A 32 1.17 -0.75 -9.74
C GLU A 32 1.12 -2.10 -9.01
N PHE A 33 -0.06 -2.44 -8.46
CA PHE A 33 -0.26 -3.76 -7.86
C PHE A 33 -0.15 -4.88 -8.91
N GLY A 34 -0.61 -4.65 -10.13
CA GLY A 34 -0.44 -5.58 -11.25
C GLY A 34 1.03 -5.77 -11.65
N GLU A 35 1.86 -4.74 -11.51
CA GLU A 35 3.29 -4.84 -11.79
C GLU A 35 4.02 -5.76 -10.81
N ILE A 36 3.61 -5.78 -9.54
CA ILE A 36 4.11 -6.76 -8.55
C ILE A 36 3.88 -8.19 -9.07
N ALA A 37 2.67 -8.50 -9.55
CA ALA A 37 2.36 -9.82 -10.09
C ALA A 37 3.23 -10.16 -11.31
N SER A 38 3.45 -9.19 -12.20
CA SER A 38 4.36 -9.34 -13.35
C SER A 38 5.80 -9.62 -12.91
N ALA A 39 6.32 -8.86 -11.94
CA ALA A 39 7.67 -9.02 -11.40
C ALA A 39 7.88 -10.41 -10.80
N MET A 40 6.93 -10.88 -9.98
CA MET A 40 6.95 -12.21 -9.38
C MET A 40 6.92 -13.32 -10.44
N SER A 41 6.07 -13.19 -11.46
CA SER A 41 5.97 -14.18 -12.54
C SER A 41 7.26 -14.34 -13.35
N ARG A 42 8.13 -13.32 -13.33
CA ARG A 42 9.40 -13.26 -14.06
C ARG A 42 10.62 -13.46 -13.16
N SER A 43 10.42 -13.70 -11.86
CA SER A 43 11.50 -13.78 -10.86
C SER A 43 12.46 -12.58 -10.93
N ASN A 44 11.91 -11.38 -11.12
CA ASN A 44 12.68 -10.15 -11.23
C ASN A 44 12.63 -9.35 -9.93
N ASP A 45 13.63 -9.55 -9.07
CA ASP A 45 13.71 -8.93 -7.74
C ASP A 45 13.88 -7.41 -7.78
N GLU A 46 14.53 -6.86 -8.81
CA GLU A 46 14.69 -5.41 -8.98
C GLU A 46 13.34 -4.77 -9.29
N LEU A 47 12.62 -5.30 -10.28
CA LEU A 47 11.28 -4.84 -10.63
C LEU A 47 10.30 -5.04 -9.46
N PHE A 48 10.43 -6.14 -8.70
CA PHE A 48 9.58 -6.37 -7.54
C PHE A 48 9.73 -5.26 -6.50
N LYS A 49 10.97 -4.83 -6.21
CA LYS A 49 11.21 -3.74 -5.25
C LYS A 49 10.65 -2.41 -5.74
N ASP A 50 10.82 -2.12 -7.03
CA ASP A 50 10.31 -0.91 -7.68
C ASP A 50 8.79 -0.84 -7.61
N SER A 51 8.11 -1.89 -8.08
CA SER A 51 6.64 -1.96 -8.08
C SER A 51 6.03 -1.93 -6.68
N VAL A 52 6.69 -2.50 -5.66
CA VAL A 52 6.26 -2.35 -4.26
C VAL A 52 6.36 -0.88 -3.82
N GLY A 53 7.44 -0.19 -4.19
CA GLY A 53 7.61 1.24 -3.96
C GLY A 53 6.50 2.06 -4.61
N ASP A 54 6.16 1.76 -5.86
CA ASP A 54 5.12 2.48 -6.61
C ASP A 54 3.72 2.27 -6.03
N VAL A 55 3.40 1.06 -5.55
CA VAL A 55 2.16 0.82 -4.78
C VAL A 55 2.12 1.69 -3.52
N ILE A 56 3.23 1.82 -2.80
CA ILE A 56 3.28 2.66 -1.59
C ILE A 56 3.11 4.14 -1.96
N VAL A 57 3.78 4.63 -2.99
CA VAL A 57 3.65 6.02 -3.48
C VAL A 57 2.22 6.31 -3.89
N THR A 58 1.60 5.44 -4.68
CA THR A 58 0.23 5.66 -5.16
C THR A 58 -0.80 5.59 -4.03
N LEU A 59 -0.59 4.77 -3.00
CA LEU A 59 -1.40 4.73 -1.79
C LEU A 59 -1.25 5.99 -0.92
N ILE A 60 -0.03 6.53 -0.75
CA ILE A 60 0.19 7.81 -0.05
C ILE A 60 -0.63 8.92 -0.70
N ILE A 61 -0.56 9.02 -2.03
CA ILE A 61 -1.29 10.04 -2.79
C ILE A 61 -2.80 9.85 -2.69
N LEU A 62 -3.28 8.61 -2.80
CA LEU A 62 -4.71 8.31 -2.67
C LEU A 62 -5.24 8.65 -1.27
N SER A 63 -4.51 8.30 -0.21
CA SER A 63 -4.85 8.67 1.17
C SER A 63 -4.95 10.19 1.33
N MET A 64 -3.98 10.94 0.81
CA MET A 64 -3.98 12.40 0.82
C MET A 64 -5.20 12.97 0.10
N GLN A 65 -5.51 12.51 -1.12
CA GLN A 65 -6.68 12.93 -1.90
C GLN A 65 -8.01 12.63 -1.19
N LYS A 66 -8.05 11.58 -0.38
CA LYS A 66 -9.22 11.19 0.42
C LYS A 66 -9.31 11.90 1.77
N GLY A 67 -8.39 12.80 2.08
CA GLY A 67 -8.39 13.60 3.31
C GLY A 67 -7.91 12.85 4.55
N THR A 68 -7.14 11.78 4.38
CA THR A 68 -6.42 11.07 5.45
C THR A 68 -4.93 11.02 5.12
N ASN A 69 -4.15 10.21 5.84
CA ASN A 69 -2.75 9.94 5.52
C ASN A 69 -2.46 8.44 5.69
N ILE A 70 -1.43 7.95 5.01
CA ILE A 70 -1.11 6.52 5.01
C ILE A 70 -0.69 6.00 6.40
N GLN A 71 -0.11 6.86 7.24
CA GLN A 71 0.40 6.50 8.56
C GLN A 71 -0.77 6.19 9.52
N GLU A 72 -1.83 7.00 9.50
CA GLU A 72 -3.07 6.75 10.23
C GLU A 72 -3.73 5.44 9.76
N CYS A 73 -3.81 5.22 8.45
CA CYS A 73 -4.33 3.98 7.88
C CYS A 73 -3.53 2.75 8.33
N LEU A 74 -2.19 2.85 8.34
CA LEU A 74 -1.30 1.79 8.79
C LEU A 74 -1.41 1.55 10.29
N GLU A 75 -1.53 2.60 11.10
CA GLU A 75 -1.69 2.50 12.54
C GLU A 75 -3.01 1.80 12.90
N MET A 76 -4.11 2.14 12.24
CA MET A 76 -5.39 1.44 12.39
C MET A 76 -5.24 -0.05 12.04
N ALA A 77 -4.68 -0.37 10.88
CA ALA A 77 -4.45 -1.76 10.47
C ALA A 77 -3.55 -2.52 11.45
N TYR A 78 -2.48 -1.88 11.94
CA TYR A 78 -1.57 -2.49 12.92
C TYR A 78 -2.30 -2.79 14.24
N ASN A 79 -3.11 -1.85 14.72
CA ASN A 79 -3.90 -2.01 15.94
C ASN A 79 -4.89 -3.18 15.86
N GLU A 80 -5.40 -3.50 14.66
CA GLU A 80 -6.23 -4.69 14.42
C GLU A 80 -5.43 -6.01 14.36
N ILE A 81 -4.18 -5.99 13.90
CA ILE A 81 -3.39 -7.22 13.71
C ILE A 81 -2.48 -7.55 14.89
N LYS A 82 -2.04 -6.57 15.68
CA LYS A 82 -1.03 -6.73 16.74
C LYS A 82 -1.40 -7.74 17.83
N GLY A 83 -2.70 -7.94 18.07
CA GLY A 83 -3.22 -8.87 19.07
C GLY A 83 -3.72 -10.18 18.48
N ARG A 84 -3.57 -10.42 17.17
CA ARG A 84 -4.11 -11.63 16.53
C ARG A 84 -3.36 -12.86 17.02
N THR A 85 -4.13 -13.87 17.43
CA THR A 85 -3.66 -15.22 17.70
C THR A 85 -4.07 -16.13 16.54
N GLY A 86 -3.28 -17.16 16.27
CA GLY A 86 -3.48 -18.02 15.10
C GLY A 86 -2.29 -18.92 14.84
N LYS A 87 -2.30 -19.60 13.68
CA LYS A 87 -1.19 -20.44 13.21
C LYS A 87 -1.02 -20.30 11.70
N MET A 88 0.18 -20.63 11.21
CA MET A 88 0.43 -20.74 9.78
C MET A 88 -0.16 -22.05 9.26
N VAL A 89 -0.95 -21.97 8.18
CA VAL A 89 -1.49 -23.13 7.44
C VAL A 89 -1.26 -22.84 5.96
N ASP A 90 -0.54 -23.74 5.28
CA ASP A 90 -0.23 -23.63 3.84
C ASP A 90 0.33 -22.26 3.40
N GLY A 91 1.19 -21.66 4.24
CA GLY A 91 1.83 -20.37 3.97
C GLY A 91 0.98 -19.14 4.32
N VAL A 92 -0.23 -19.32 4.83
CA VAL A 92 -1.14 -18.23 5.22
C VAL A 92 -1.33 -18.24 6.74
N PHE A 93 -1.37 -17.05 7.35
CA PHE A 93 -1.74 -16.92 8.76
C PHE A 93 -3.26 -17.07 8.92
N VAL A 94 -3.69 -18.10 9.65
CA VAL A 94 -5.10 -18.37 9.95
C VAL A 94 -5.38 -18.01 11.42
N LYS A 95 -6.40 -17.19 11.66
CA LYS A 95 -6.78 -16.74 13.01
C LYS A 95 -7.30 -17.89 13.84
N SER A 96 -7.10 -17.84 15.15
CA SER A 96 -7.62 -18.85 16.08
C SER A 96 -9.13 -19.04 16.00
N SER A 97 -9.90 -17.96 15.78
CA SER A 97 -11.37 -18.01 15.61
C SER A 97 -11.84 -18.77 14.36
N ASP A 98 -10.96 -18.89 13.36
CA ASP A 98 -11.30 -19.46 12.05
C ASP A 98 -10.84 -20.93 11.93
N LEU A 99 -10.27 -21.48 13.02
CA LEU A 99 -9.75 -22.85 13.12
C LEU A 99 -10.69 -23.81 13.85
N GLU A 100 -11.85 -23.33 14.30
CA GLU A 100 -12.89 -24.10 14.98
C GLU A 100 -13.80 -24.86 14.01
#